data_AF-A0A1V5R9Q8-F1
#
_entry.id   AF-A0A1V5R9Q8-F1
#
_cell.length_a   1.000
_cell.length_b   1.000
_cell.length_c   1.000
_cell.angle_alpha   90.00
_cell.angle_beta   90.00
_cell.angle_gamma   90.00
#
_symmetry.space_group_name_H-M   'P 1'
#
loop_
_entity.id
_entity.type
_entity.pdbx_description
1 polymer ?
#
loop_
_entity_poly.entity_id
_entity_poly.type
_entity_poly.pdbx_seq_one_letter_code
_entity_poly.pdbx_strand_id
1 'polypeptide(L)'
;MCKAFSCVIGRDKTVTWRFGTDSHEDLIKIAGYKDNTLDPEKIEFCRIEISPKNGSYLEPDEWVFKIDMDVTPSWWTLAHKKACERAHKEWVKELDKILIRKPIVNPFRDVVPPNEITDEHIALLRDWASVNTSVWASVWASVWASVLASVLASVNTSVWASVLDTAWDPVWASVLDTVLDSVLDTAWAYTGSFFNLPRNAWKYIDKIDCDGYPYQSAVTLWEMGLVPSFYGGKWRLHGGPDAKVLWEGVI
;
A
#
# COMPACT_ATOMS: atom_id res chain seq x y z
N MET A 1 -16.81 2.25 1.51
CA MET A 1 -15.67 1.40 1.92
C MET A 1 -15.17 1.95 3.23
N CYS A 2 -15.14 1.11 4.26
CA CYS A 2 -14.67 1.51 5.58
C CYS A 2 -13.15 1.65 5.56
N LYS A 3 -12.61 2.42 6.49
CA LYS A 3 -11.17 2.64 6.64
C LYS A 3 -10.67 1.81 7.81
N ALA A 4 -9.52 1.15 7.65
CA ALA A 4 -8.78 0.54 8.76
C ALA A 4 -9.50 -0.65 9.43
N PHE A 5 -9.31 -0.74 10.75
CA PHE A 5 -10.03 -1.59 11.67
C PHE A 5 -11.51 -1.23 11.71
N SER A 6 -12.30 -2.09 11.11
CA SER A 6 -13.74 -2.14 11.27
C SER A 6 -14.12 -3.27 12.22
N CYS A 7 -15.03 -3.01 13.15
CA CYS A 7 -15.60 -4.05 13.98
C CYS A 7 -17.10 -3.84 14.21
N VAL A 8 -17.78 -4.93 14.51
CA VAL A 8 -19.16 -4.96 14.97
C VAL A 8 -19.16 -5.41 16.42
N ILE A 9 -19.92 -4.76 17.28
CA ILE A 9 -20.01 -5.11 18.70
C ILE A 9 -21.46 -5.30 19.14
N GLY A 10 -21.74 -6.39 19.84
CA GLY A 10 -23.06 -6.69 20.41
C GLY A 10 -23.33 -6.04 21.77
N ARG A 11 -24.58 -6.13 22.22
CA ARG A 11 -25.04 -5.72 23.58
C ARG A 11 -24.23 -6.37 24.71
N ASP A 12 -23.80 -7.60 24.48
CA ASP A 12 -22.99 -8.40 25.40
C ASP A 12 -21.52 -7.96 25.45
N LYS A 13 -21.11 -7.02 24.60
CA LYS A 13 -19.73 -6.56 24.35
C LYS A 13 -18.86 -7.56 23.58
N THR A 14 -19.45 -8.56 22.94
CA THR A 14 -18.73 -9.42 22.00
C THR A 14 -18.34 -8.58 20.79
N VAL A 15 -17.04 -8.46 20.53
CA VAL A 15 -16.49 -7.69 19.40
C VAL A 15 -16.12 -8.66 18.28
N THR A 16 -16.78 -8.50 17.14
CA THR A 16 -16.49 -9.24 15.91
C THR A 16 -15.67 -8.37 14.97
N TRP A 17 -14.49 -8.86 14.63
CA TRP A 17 -13.61 -8.31 13.59
C TRP A 17 -12.89 -9.48 12.92
N ARG A 18 -12.35 -9.25 11.72
CA ARG A 18 -11.53 -10.23 11.00
C ARG A 18 -10.34 -9.52 10.38
N PHE A 19 -9.15 -10.08 10.56
CA PHE A 19 -7.98 -9.66 9.80
C PHE A 19 -8.04 -10.30 8.40
N GLY A 20 -7.78 -9.61 7.32
CA GLY A 20 -8.43 -8.38 7.06
C GLY A 20 -9.83 -8.56 6.44
N THR A 21 -10.82 -7.90 7.05
CA THR A 21 -12.10 -7.52 6.45
C THR A 21 -12.44 -6.07 6.85
N ASP A 22 -12.63 -5.17 5.88
CA ASP A 22 -12.96 -3.74 6.09
C ASP A 22 -14.36 -3.37 5.55
N SER A 23 -15.27 -4.35 5.52
CA SER A 23 -16.70 -4.18 5.24
C SER A 23 -17.51 -4.49 6.51
N HIS A 24 -18.28 -3.52 7.00
CA HIS A 24 -19.24 -3.78 8.06
C HIS A 24 -20.33 -4.76 7.61
N GLU A 25 -20.75 -4.77 6.33
CA GLU A 25 -21.73 -5.76 5.86
C GLU A 25 -21.23 -7.19 6.05
N ASP A 26 -19.97 -7.46 5.71
CA ASP A 26 -19.40 -8.79 5.89
C ASP A 26 -19.18 -9.13 7.37
N LEU A 27 -18.77 -8.17 8.18
CA LEU A 27 -18.63 -8.36 9.64
C LEU A 27 -19.98 -8.61 10.32
N ILE A 28 -21.06 -7.96 9.88
CA ILE A 28 -22.44 -8.19 10.35
C ILE A 28 -22.87 -9.62 10.01
N LYS A 29 -22.60 -10.10 8.79
CA LYS A 29 -22.89 -11.49 8.39
C LYS A 29 -22.08 -12.48 9.22
N ILE A 30 -20.79 -12.23 9.45
CA ILE A 30 -19.92 -13.07 10.28
C ILE A 30 -20.42 -13.14 11.72
N ALA A 31 -20.89 -12.01 12.26
CA ALA A 31 -21.44 -11.93 13.61
C ALA A 31 -22.85 -12.54 13.73
N GLY A 32 -23.53 -12.79 12.61
CA GLY A 32 -24.89 -13.35 12.58
C GLY A 32 -26.00 -12.34 12.91
N TYR A 33 -25.72 -11.03 12.82
CA TYR A 33 -26.72 -10.00 13.07
C TYR A 33 -27.57 -9.69 11.84
N LYS A 34 -28.75 -9.10 12.07
CA LYS A 34 -29.62 -8.55 11.03
C LYS A 34 -29.70 -7.03 11.15
N ASP A 35 -29.40 -6.34 10.07
CA ASP A 35 -29.50 -4.88 9.97
C ASP A 35 -30.86 -4.49 9.38
N ASN A 36 -31.90 -4.44 10.23
CA ASN A 36 -33.29 -4.29 9.78
C ASN A 36 -34.11 -3.27 10.60
N THR A 37 -33.45 -2.49 11.46
CA THR A 37 -34.14 -1.53 12.33
C THR A 37 -33.26 -0.31 12.60
N LEU A 38 -33.91 0.85 12.73
CA LEU A 38 -33.30 2.10 13.19
C LEU A 38 -33.81 2.50 14.58
N ASP A 39 -34.60 1.64 15.24
CA ASP A 39 -35.09 1.88 16.59
C ASP A 39 -33.94 1.64 17.59
N PRO A 40 -33.44 2.69 18.31
CA PRO A 40 -32.29 2.57 19.20
C PRO A 40 -32.42 1.45 20.24
N GLU A 41 -33.65 1.13 20.67
CA GLU A 41 -33.94 0.10 21.67
C GLU A 41 -33.94 -1.31 21.08
N LYS A 42 -34.08 -1.45 19.75
CA LYS A 42 -34.12 -2.74 19.04
C LYS A 42 -32.83 -3.08 18.30
N ILE A 43 -31.95 -2.11 18.03
CA ILE A 43 -30.67 -2.37 17.38
C ILE A 43 -29.84 -3.39 18.20
N GLU A 44 -29.34 -4.44 17.57
CA GLU A 44 -28.65 -5.56 18.23
C GLU A 44 -27.12 -5.37 18.31
N PHE A 45 -26.56 -4.52 17.46
CA PHE A 45 -25.12 -4.33 17.32
C PHE A 45 -24.76 -2.86 17.05
N CYS A 46 -23.49 -2.52 17.22
CA CYS A 46 -22.95 -1.22 16.86
C CYS A 46 -21.78 -1.38 15.88
N ARG A 47 -21.75 -0.58 14.81
CA ARG A 47 -20.65 -0.53 13.84
C ARG A 47 -19.64 0.50 14.31
N ILE A 48 -18.39 0.07 14.41
CA ILE A 48 -17.30 0.91 14.88
C ILE A 48 -16.21 0.93 13.81
N GLU A 49 -15.63 2.11 13.60
CA GLU A 49 -14.44 2.33 12.80
C GLU A 49 -13.37 2.99 13.68
N ILE A 50 -12.14 2.48 13.64
CA ILE A 50 -10.98 3.11 14.30
C ILE A 50 -9.86 3.28 13.28
N SER A 51 -9.53 4.52 12.94
CA SER A 51 -8.58 4.86 11.87
C SER A 51 -7.62 5.98 12.30
N PRO A 52 -6.40 6.05 11.74
CA PRO A 52 -5.47 7.13 12.05
C PRO A 52 -5.98 8.45 11.49
N LYS A 53 -5.88 9.52 12.27
CA LYS A 53 -6.40 10.85 11.93
C LYS A 53 -5.72 11.42 10.68
N ASN A 54 -4.42 11.21 10.54
CA ASN A 54 -3.66 11.58 9.35
C ASN A 54 -3.86 10.64 8.15
N GLY A 55 -4.61 9.53 8.32
CA GLY A 55 -4.83 8.53 7.29
C GLY A 55 -3.62 7.64 6.97
N SER A 56 -2.51 7.77 7.71
CA SER A 56 -1.29 6.99 7.51
C SER A 56 -1.23 5.77 8.43
N TYR A 57 -1.18 4.55 7.88
CA TYR A 57 -0.89 3.34 8.66
C TYR A 57 0.61 3.08 8.84
N LEU A 58 1.44 3.70 8.00
CA LEU A 58 2.90 3.68 8.14
C LEU A 58 3.34 4.50 9.34
N GLU A 59 2.78 5.69 9.48
CA GLU A 59 3.10 6.66 10.54
C GLU A 59 1.80 7.17 11.18
N PRO A 60 1.04 6.31 11.87
CA PRO A 60 -0.22 6.72 12.46
C PRO A 60 0.02 7.72 13.59
N ASP A 61 -0.72 8.83 13.57
CA ASP A 61 -0.68 9.85 14.61
C ASP A 61 -1.60 9.49 15.79
N GLU A 62 -2.87 9.88 15.72
CA GLU A 62 -3.90 9.62 16.71
C GLU A 62 -4.93 8.67 16.08
N TRP A 63 -5.27 7.60 16.78
CA TRP A 63 -6.34 6.70 16.36
C TRP A 63 -7.71 7.26 16.78
N VAL A 64 -8.52 7.60 15.79
CA VAL A 64 -9.84 8.21 15.98
C VAL A 64 -10.90 7.11 16.06
N PHE A 65 -11.62 7.07 17.17
CA PHE A 65 -12.76 6.19 17.36
C PHE A 65 -14.03 6.83 16.80
N LYS A 66 -14.74 6.11 15.92
CA LYS A 66 -16.02 6.55 15.35
C LYS A 66 -17.08 5.46 15.49
N ILE A 67 -18.27 5.84 15.97
CA ILE A 67 -19.48 5.04 15.78
C ILE A 67 -19.95 5.30 14.34
N ASP A 68 -19.90 4.28 13.50
CA ASP A 68 -20.24 4.36 12.08
C ASP A 68 -21.70 4.00 11.83
N MET A 69 -22.60 4.74 12.50
CA MET A 69 -24.04 4.57 12.42
C MET A 69 -24.75 5.91 12.53
N ASP A 70 -25.86 6.06 11.80
CA ASP A 70 -26.73 7.25 11.92
C ASP A 70 -27.45 7.30 13.28
N VAL A 71 -27.77 6.12 13.83
CA VAL A 71 -28.45 5.97 15.11
C VAL A 71 -27.59 5.14 16.05
N THR A 72 -27.22 5.73 17.19
CA THR A 72 -26.50 5.01 18.25
C THR A 72 -27.48 4.18 19.09
N PRO A 73 -27.21 2.87 19.33
CA PRO A 73 -28.09 2.04 20.15
C PRO A 73 -28.18 2.53 21.61
N SER A 74 -29.36 2.39 22.23
CA SER A 74 -29.62 2.89 23.60
C SER A 74 -28.74 2.23 24.67
N TRP A 75 -28.33 0.98 24.44
CA TRP A 75 -27.49 0.20 25.33
C TRP A 75 -25.98 0.52 25.21
N TRP A 76 -25.58 1.40 24.29
CA TRP A 76 -24.18 1.78 24.12
C TRP A 76 -23.60 2.41 25.38
N THR A 77 -22.37 2.04 25.74
CA THR A 77 -21.69 2.59 26.91
C THR A 77 -20.18 2.69 26.70
N LEU A 78 -19.49 3.39 27.60
CA LEU A 78 -18.03 3.45 27.63
C LEU A 78 -17.37 2.06 27.71
N ALA A 79 -18.03 1.05 28.30
CA ALA A 79 -17.50 -0.30 28.36
C ALA A 79 -17.41 -0.95 26.97
N HIS A 80 -18.36 -0.65 26.08
CA HIS A 80 -18.36 -1.09 24.69
C HIS A 80 -17.23 -0.43 23.90
N LYS A 81 -17.07 0.90 24.04
CA LYS A 81 -15.92 1.63 23.47
C LYS A 81 -14.58 0.98 23.86
N LYS A 82 -14.37 0.74 25.16
CA LYS A 82 -13.15 0.10 25.66
C LYS A 82 -12.94 -1.32 25.13
N ALA A 83 -14.01 -2.06 24.84
CA ALA A 83 -13.90 -3.40 24.24
C ALA A 83 -13.39 -3.33 22.80
N CYS A 84 -13.93 -2.41 22.01
CA CYS A 84 -13.46 -2.14 20.64
C CYS A 84 -12.01 -1.63 20.62
N GLU A 85 -11.61 -0.75 21.55
CA GLU A 85 -10.22 -0.28 21.66
C GLU A 85 -9.23 -1.43 21.99
N ARG A 86 -9.66 -2.42 22.78
CA ARG A 86 -8.84 -3.63 23.03
C ARG A 86 -8.72 -4.48 21.76
N ALA A 87 -9.82 -4.71 21.06
CA ALA A 87 -9.81 -5.45 19.80
C ALA A 87 -8.95 -4.75 18.74
N HIS A 88 -9.00 -3.43 18.66
CA HIS A 88 -8.14 -2.62 17.81
C HIS A 88 -6.65 -2.83 18.12
N LYS A 89 -6.26 -2.87 19.40
CA LYS A 89 -4.87 -3.16 19.77
C LYS A 89 -4.40 -4.53 19.28
N GLU A 90 -5.26 -5.55 19.32
CA GLU A 90 -4.94 -6.87 18.76
C GLU A 90 -4.85 -6.80 17.23
N TRP A 91 -5.75 -6.08 16.55
CA TRP A 91 -5.66 -5.86 15.12
C TRP A 91 -4.37 -5.13 14.70
N VAL A 92 -3.93 -4.12 15.46
CA VAL A 92 -2.65 -3.43 15.20
C VAL A 92 -1.47 -4.39 15.30
N LYS A 93 -1.46 -5.31 16.27
CA LYS A 93 -0.40 -6.33 16.36
C LYS A 93 -0.39 -7.24 15.12
N GLU A 94 -1.55 -7.59 14.57
CA GLU A 94 -1.60 -8.37 13.33
C GLU A 94 -1.15 -7.55 12.11
N LEU A 95 -1.52 -6.27 12.06
CA LEU A 95 -1.05 -5.33 11.03
C LEU A 95 0.48 -5.23 11.05
N ASP A 96 1.08 -5.09 12.24
CA ASP A 96 2.52 -4.91 12.41
C ASP A 96 3.35 -6.16 12.02
N LYS A 97 2.73 -7.35 11.94
CA LYS A 97 3.40 -8.55 11.41
C LYS A 97 3.59 -8.49 9.90
N ILE A 98 2.68 -7.81 9.20
CA ILE A 98 2.68 -7.72 7.74
C ILE A 98 3.18 -6.36 7.24
N LEU A 99 2.99 -5.27 7.98
CA LEU A 99 3.35 -3.92 7.55
C LEU A 99 4.75 -3.56 8.05
N ILE A 100 5.70 -3.49 7.14
CA ILE A 100 7.07 -3.06 7.40
C ILE A 100 7.09 -1.53 7.45
N ARG A 101 7.29 -0.96 8.63
CA ARG A 101 7.50 0.48 8.81
C ARG A 101 8.97 0.83 8.61
N LYS A 102 9.30 1.36 7.44
CA LYS A 102 10.63 1.91 7.11
C LYS A 102 10.50 3.32 6.53
N PRO A 103 11.55 4.17 6.60
CA PRO A 103 11.54 5.46 5.93
C PRO A 103 11.25 5.30 4.43
N ILE A 104 10.44 6.21 3.89
CA ILE A 104 10.18 6.29 2.46
C ILE A 104 11.35 6.99 1.79
N VAL A 105 11.94 6.33 0.79
CA VAL A 105 13.06 6.84 0.01
C VAL A 105 12.54 7.42 -1.30
N ASN A 106 12.82 8.69 -1.57
CA ASN A 106 12.70 9.25 -2.91
C ASN A 106 14.05 9.06 -3.65
N PRO A 107 14.08 8.31 -4.76
CA PRO A 107 15.33 7.94 -5.45
C PRO A 107 16.00 9.12 -6.17
N PHE A 108 15.25 10.18 -6.47
CA PHE A 108 15.76 11.37 -7.16
C PHE A 108 16.21 12.47 -6.19
N ARG A 109 15.70 12.44 -4.95
CA ARG A 109 15.97 13.48 -3.94
C ARG A 109 16.87 13.01 -2.80
N ASP A 110 16.61 11.82 -2.27
CA ASP A 110 17.18 11.35 -1.00
C ASP A 110 18.43 10.49 -1.18
N VAL A 111 18.68 10.00 -2.41
CA VAL A 111 19.79 9.10 -2.74
C VAL A 111 20.66 9.71 -3.81
N VAL A 112 21.98 9.71 -3.58
CA VAL A 112 22.95 10.02 -4.63
C VAL A 112 23.15 8.76 -5.47
N PRO A 113 22.83 8.77 -6.77
CA PRO A 113 22.99 7.59 -7.61
C PRO A 113 24.47 7.20 -7.74
N PRO A 114 24.78 5.95 -8.11
CA PRO A 114 26.15 5.54 -8.36
C PRO A 114 26.79 6.36 -9.49
N ASN A 115 28.09 6.63 -9.35
CA ASN A 115 28.88 7.38 -10.35
C ASN A 115 28.99 6.64 -11.70
N GLU A 116 28.94 5.30 -11.66
CA GLU A 116 29.03 4.44 -12.83
C GLU A 116 28.00 3.30 -12.74
N ILE A 117 27.43 2.92 -13.88
CA ILE A 117 26.52 1.77 -13.96
C ILE A 117 27.34 0.51 -14.25
N THR A 118 27.29 -0.45 -13.33
CA THR A 118 28.05 -1.71 -13.39
C THR A 118 27.18 -2.86 -13.90
N ASP A 119 27.81 -4.01 -14.16
CA ASP A 119 27.12 -5.23 -14.59
C ASP A 119 26.11 -5.72 -13.55
N GLU A 120 26.33 -5.49 -12.26
CA GLU A 120 25.37 -5.81 -11.19
C GLU A 120 24.08 -4.97 -11.30
N HIS A 121 24.18 -3.68 -11.63
CA HIS A 121 23.00 -2.84 -11.86
C HIS A 121 22.23 -3.33 -13.09
N ILE A 122 22.93 -3.75 -14.15
CA ILE A 122 22.29 -4.29 -15.36
C ILE A 122 21.66 -5.66 -15.10
N ALA A 123 22.25 -6.49 -14.23
CA ALA A 123 21.64 -7.75 -13.80
C ALA A 123 20.30 -7.49 -13.06
N LEU A 124 20.27 -6.54 -12.11
CA LEU A 124 19.04 -6.15 -11.43
C LEU A 124 17.98 -5.62 -12.41
N LEU A 125 18.40 -4.86 -13.43
CA LEU A 125 17.52 -4.37 -14.49
C LEU A 125 16.93 -5.50 -15.35
N ARG A 126 17.72 -6.54 -15.67
CA ARG A 126 17.24 -7.74 -16.37
C ARG A 126 16.22 -8.51 -15.53
N ASP A 127 16.51 -8.67 -14.25
CA ASP A 127 15.59 -9.33 -13.33
C ASP A 127 14.27 -8.54 -13.27
N TRP A 128 14.34 -7.22 -13.12
CA TRP A 128 13.16 -6.34 -13.19
C TRP A 128 12.38 -6.50 -14.50
N ALA A 129 13.07 -6.45 -15.65
CA ALA A 129 12.44 -6.59 -16.96
C ALA A 129 11.70 -7.92 -17.13
N SER A 130 12.15 -8.99 -16.45
CA SER A 130 11.50 -10.29 -16.49
C SER A 130 10.21 -10.37 -15.64
N VAL A 131 10.04 -9.45 -14.67
CA VAL A 131 8.97 -9.50 -13.68
C VAL A 131 8.03 -8.29 -13.68
N ASN A 132 8.38 -7.19 -14.38
CA ASN A 132 7.66 -5.93 -14.30
C ASN A 132 6.21 -5.98 -14.81
N THR A 133 5.87 -7.01 -15.60
CA THR A 133 4.52 -7.15 -16.12
C THR A 133 3.54 -7.43 -14.99
N SER A 134 2.47 -6.65 -14.92
CA SER A 134 1.36 -6.86 -13.96
C SER A 134 1.69 -6.57 -12.49
N VAL A 135 2.76 -5.80 -12.20
CA VAL A 135 3.13 -5.40 -10.81
C VAL A 135 1.95 -4.72 -10.13
N TRP A 136 1.33 -3.76 -10.80
CA TRP A 136 0.11 -3.09 -10.33
C TRP A 136 -0.97 -4.09 -9.91
N ALA A 137 -1.31 -5.03 -10.79
CA ALA A 137 -2.37 -6.01 -10.55
C ALA A 137 -2.00 -6.95 -9.39
N SER A 138 -0.73 -7.36 -9.30
CA SER A 138 -0.24 -8.21 -8.21
C SER A 138 -0.34 -7.50 -6.87
N VAL A 139 0.24 -6.31 -6.74
CA VAL A 139 0.26 -5.56 -5.49
C VAL A 139 -1.16 -5.25 -5.03
N TRP A 140 -2.00 -4.78 -5.96
CA TRP A 140 -3.40 -4.47 -5.68
C TRP A 140 -4.22 -5.68 -5.23
N ALA A 141 -4.03 -6.85 -5.86
CA ALA A 141 -4.79 -8.05 -5.51
C ALA A 141 -4.29 -8.75 -4.24
N SER A 142 -3.06 -8.46 -3.81
CA SER A 142 -2.41 -9.14 -2.68
C SER A 142 -2.52 -8.35 -1.39
N VAL A 143 -2.61 -7.03 -1.49
CA VAL A 143 -2.70 -6.12 -0.36
C VAL A 143 -4.10 -5.53 -0.26
N TRP A 144 -4.57 -5.46 0.96
CA TRP A 144 -5.79 -4.80 1.34
C TRP A 144 -5.93 -3.35 0.90
N ALA A 145 -7.05 -3.02 0.25
CA ALA A 145 -7.26 -1.75 -0.42
C ALA A 145 -7.04 -0.53 0.50
N SER A 146 -7.55 -0.57 1.74
CA SER A 146 -7.40 0.54 2.68
C SER A 146 -5.95 0.74 3.16
N VAL A 147 -5.22 -0.33 3.44
CA VAL A 147 -3.80 -0.26 3.85
C VAL A 147 -2.92 0.11 2.66
N LEU A 148 -3.15 -0.51 1.50
CA LEU A 148 -2.43 -0.22 0.26
C LEU A 148 -2.58 1.24 -0.14
N ALA A 149 -3.80 1.78 -0.13
CA ALA A 149 -4.05 3.17 -0.49
C ALA A 149 -3.28 4.15 0.41
N SER A 150 -3.13 3.84 1.69
CA SER A 150 -2.38 4.67 2.64
C SER A 150 -0.87 4.65 2.39
N VAL A 151 -0.29 3.46 2.21
CA VAL A 151 1.14 3.30 1.86
C VAL A 151 1.42 3.96 0.52
N LEU A 152 0.59 3.66 -0.49
CA LEU A 152 0.71 4.24 -1.82
C LEU A 152 0.62 5.77 -1.77
N ALA A 153 -0.34 6.36 -1.05
CA ALA A 153 -0.46 7.81 -0.93
C ALA A 153 0.82 8.44 -0.37
N SER A 154 1.45 7.79 0.62
CA SER A 154 2.70 8.27 1.21
C SER A 154 3.87 8.20 0.21
N VAL A 155 4.02 7.07 -0.49
CA VAL A 155 5.03 6.89 -1.54
C VAL A 155 4.79 7.87 -2.70
N ASN A 156 3.57 7.92 -3.23
CA ASN A 156 3.13 8.83 -4.30
C ASN A 156 3.55 10.26 -4.01
N THR A 157 3.13 10.77 -2.85
CA THR A 157 3.32 12.19 -2.49
C THR A 157 4.80 12.51 -2.43
N SER A 158 5.63 11.56 -1.98
CA SER A 158 7.08 11.76 -1.93
C SER A 158 7.75 11.77 -3.30
N VAL A 159 7.29 10.95 -4.25
CA VAL A 159 7.96 10.72 -5.55
C VAL A 159 7.42 11.60 -6.65
N TRP A 160 6.11 11.76 -6.76
CA TRP A 160 5.48 12.40 -7.92
C TRP A 160 5.84 13.87 -8.07
N ALA A 161 6.03 14.56 -6.96
CA ALA A 161 6.50 15.93 -6.99
C ALA A 161 7.84 16.02 -7.75
N SER A 162 8.75 15.08 -7.54
CA SER A 162 10.05 15.03 -8.24
C SER A 162 9.91 14.58 -9.70
N VAL A 163 9.10 13.56 -9.98
CA VAL A 163 8.91 13.06 -11.35
C VAL A 163 8.27 14.13 -12.25
N LEU A 164 7.24 14.84 -11.77
CA LEU A 164 6.58 15.89 -12.55
C LEU A 164 7.47 17.11 -12.79
N ASP A 165 8.26 17.51 -11.79
CA ASP A 165 9.16 18.68 -11.90
C ASP A 165 10.28 18.43 -12.93
N THR A 166 10.78 17.20 -13.01
CA THR A 166 11.83 16.81 -13.97
C THR A 166 11.33 16.58 -15.40
N ALA A 167 10.04 16.34 -15.61
CA ALA A 167 9.50 15.86 -16.88
C ALA A 167 8.90 16.93 -17.81
N TRP A 168 8.94 18.22 -17.43
CA TRP A 168 8.21 19.26 -18.16
C TRP A 168 9.00 19.92 -19.31
N ASP A 169 9.05 19.24 -20.47
CA ASP A 169 9.50 19.82 -21.76
C ASP A 169 8.48 19.48 -22.89
N PRO A 170 8.11 20.41 -23.81
CA PRO A 170 6.92 20.27 -24.68
C PRO A 170 6.93 19.16 -25.74
N VAL A 171 8.04 18.44 -25.92
CA VAL A 171 8.20 17.39 -26.95
C VAL A 171 7.65 16.02 -26.49
N TRP A 172 7.32 15.86 -25.21
CA TRP A 172 7.33 14.54 -24.58
C TRP A 172 5.97 13.86 -24.38
N ALA A 173 4.82 14.37 -24.82
CA ALA A 173 3.52 13.81 -24.40
C ALA A 173 3.36 12.28 -24.56
N SER A 174 3.78 11.68 -25.68
CA SER A 174 3.70 10.22 -25.90
C SER A 174 4.83 9.42 -25.26
N VAL A 175 6.00 10.03 -25.11
CA VAL A 175 7.16 9.40 -24.47
C VAL A 175 7.02 9.46 -22.94
N LEU A 176 6.41 10.53 -22.45
CA LEU A 176 6.05 10.74 -21.07
C LEU A 176 5.13 9.63 -20.60
N ASP A 177 4.07 9.30 -21.33
CA ASP A 177 3.12 8.25 -20.94
C ASP A 177 3.83 6.90 -20.65
N THR A 178 4.67 6.42 -21.58
CA THR A 178 5.38 5.14 -21.42
C THR A 178 6.48 5.20 -20.34
N VAL A 179 7.18 6.32 -20.21
CA VAL A 179 8.19 6.52 -19.16
C VAL A 179 7.50 6.59 -17.79
N LEU A 180 6.36 7.29 -17.70
CA LEU A 180 5.55 7.41 -16.49
C LEU A 180 5.05 6.04 -16.05
N ASP A 181 4.58 5.22 -16.98
CA ASP A 181 4.14 3.84 -16.71
C ASP A 181 5.27 2.98 -16.14
N SER A 182 6.48 3.10 -16.69
CA SER A 182 7.64 2.34 -16.17
C SER A 182 8.05 2.79 -14.75
N VAL A 183 8.02 4.11 -14.51
CA VAL A 183 8.29 4.68 -13.19
C VAL A 183 7.21 4.28 -12.19
N LEU A 184 5.95 4.26 -12.63
CA LEU A 184 4.79 3.79 -11.88
C LEU A 184 4.96 2.35 -11.44
N ASP A 185 5.30 1.45 -12.36
CA ASP A 185 5.52 0.04 -12.04
C ASP A 185 6.61 -0.13 -10.97
N THR A 186 7.69 0.65 -11.07
CA THR A 186 8.77 0.63 -10.08
C THR A 186 8.30 1.18 -8.72
N ALA A 187 7.47 2.25 -8.72
CA ALA A 187 6.88 2.80 -7.49
C ALA A 187 5.89 1.82 -6.83
N TRP A 188 5.15 1.04 -7.63
CA TRP A 188 4.29 -0.03 -7.14
C TRP A 188 5.11 -1.18 -6.53
N ALA A 189 6.20 -1.58 -7.17
CA ALA A 189 7.15 -2.53 -6.58
C ALA A 189 7.75 -2.00 -5.27
N TYR A 190 8.15 -0.72 -5.23
CA TYR A 190 8.64 -0.12 -4.00
C TYR A 190 7.58 -0.11 -2.90
N THR A 191 6.33 0.26 -3.23
CA THR A 191 5.17 0.22 -2.32
C THR A 191 4.91 -1.18 -1.78
N GLY A 192 5.01 -2.21 -2.62
CA GLY A 192 4.85 -3.60 -2.19
C GLY A 192 5.92 -4.07 -1.20
N SER A 193 7.12 -3.47 -1.20
CA SER A 193 8.20 -3.78 -0.25
C SER A 193 7.89 -3.41 1.20
N PHE A 194 6.83 -2.63 1.45
CA PHE A 194 6.33 -2.34 2.80
C PHE A 194 5.47 -3.48 3.36
N PHE A 195 5.28 -4.57 2.62
CA PHE A 195 4.44 -5.70 3.03
C PHE A 195 5.24 -7.00 3.14
N ASN A 196 5.41 -7.47 4.37
CA ASN A 196 5.94 -8.79 4.69
C ASN A 196 4.87 -9.87 4.47
N LEU A 197 4.66 -10.25 3.22
CA LEU A 197 3.71 -11.29 2.84
C LEU A 197 4.45 -12.56 2.39
N PRO A 198 3.92 -13.76 2.73
CA PRO A 198 4.48 -14.99 2.20
C PRO A 198 4.31 -15.04 0.68
N ARG A 199 5.21 -15.76 -0.01
CA ARG A 199 5.27 -15.85 -1.48
C ARG A 199 3.95 -16.26 -2.15
N ASN A 200 3.12 -17.07 -1.48
CA ASN A 200 1.83 -17.53 -1.99
C ASN A 200 0.68 -16.53 -1.82
N ALA A 201 0.88 -15.47 -1.03
CA ALA A 201 -0.09 -14.39 -0.89
C ALA A 201 -0.09 -13.45 -2.11
N TRP A 202 1.10 -13.25 -2.71
CA TRP A 202 1.25 -12.45 -3.91
C TRP A 202 0.57 -13.12 -5.13
N LYS A 203 -0.25 -12.35 -5.86
CA LYS A 203 -1.05 -12.84 -7.00
C LYS A 203 -0.37 -12.54 -8.34
N TYR A 204 -0.69 -13.33 -9.36
CA TYR A 204 -0.21 -13.13 -10.75
C TYR A 204 1.31 -13.21 -10.94
N ILE A 205 1.99 -13.95 -10.06
CA ILE A 205 3.45 -14.08 -10.07
C ILE A 205 3.92 -15.51 -10.34
N ASP A 206 3.08 -16.35 -10.92
CA ASP A 206 3.39 -17.77 -11.16
C ASP A 206 4.58 -17.97 -12.10
N LYS A 207 4.91 -16.93 -12.89
CA LYS A 207 6.04 -16.91 -13.83
C LYS A 207 7.33 -16.33 -13.24
N ILE A 208 7.29 -15.82 -12.00
CA ILE A 208 8.42 -15.18 -11.34
C ILE A 208 9.12 -16.22 -10.47
N ASP A 209 10.33 -16.63 -10.87
CA ASP A 209 11.16 -17.60 -10.14
C ASP A 209 12.07 -16.86 -9.17
N CYS A 210 11.59 -16.63 -7.95
CA CYS A 210 12.37 -16.03 -6.88
C CYS A 210 11.88 -16.48 -5.49
N ASP A 211 12.81 -16.53 -4.55
CA ASP A 211 12.50 -16.68 -3.13
C ASP A 211 12.16 -15.31 -2.52
N GLY A 212 11.01 -15.20 -1.86
CA GLY A 212 10.60 -13.99 -1.16
C GLY A 212 9.80 -12.99 -2.01
N TYR A 213 10.16 -11.70 -1.92
CA TYR A 213 9.40 -10.62 -2.55
C TYR A 213 9.63 -10.57 -4.08
N PRO A 214 8.58 -10.67 -4.92
CA PRO A 214 8.73 -10.84 -6.38
C PRO A 214 9.44 -9.71 -7.12
N TYR A 215 9.45 -8.50 -6.54
CA TYR A 215 9.91 -7.29 -7.21
C TYR A 215 11.14 -6.69 -6.52
N GLN A 216 11.91 -7.53 -5.81
CA GLN A 216 13.05 -7.08 -5.03
C GLN A 216 14.13 -6.37 -5.88
N SER A 217 14.32 -6.76 -7.14
CA SER A 217 15.27 -6.10 -8.04
C SER A 217 14.95 -4.62 -8.26
N ALA A 218 13.67 -4.28 -8.47
CA ALA A 218 13.20 -2.90 -8.58
C ALA A 218 13.40 -2.12 -7.28
N VAL A 219 13.12 -2.74 -6.12
CA VAL A 219 13.35 -2.12 -4.80
C VAL A 219 14.83 -1.82 -4.59
N THR A 220 15.71 -2.76 -4.93
CA THR A 220 17.16 -2.58 -4.81
C THR A 220 17.65 -1.45 -5.71
N LEU A 221 17.21 -1.40 -6.98
CA LEU A 221 17.52 -0.27 -7.88
C LEU A 221 17.03 1.06 -7.30
N TRP A 222 15.79 1.10 -6.82
CA TRP A 222 15.19 2.28 -6.22
C TRP A 222 15.97 2.79 -5.01
N GLU A 223 16.34 1.91 -4.10
CA GLU A 223 17.14 2.24 -2.91
C GLU A 223 18.59 2.66 -3.26
N MET A 224 19.08 2.33 -4.46
CA MET A 224 20.33 2.84 -5.04
C MET A 224 20.17 4.18 -5.78
N GLY A 225 18.97 4.78 -5.80
CA GLY A 225 18.70 6.01 -6.54
C GLY A 225 18.59 5.81 -8.05
N LEU A 226 18.30 4.57 -8.49
CA LEU A 226 18.16 4.19 -9.88
C LEU A 226 16.70 3.83 -10.20
N VAL A 227 16.14 4.47 -11.22
CA VAL A 227 14.77 4.20 -11.66
C VAL A 227 14.77 3.73 -13.13
N PRO A 228 14.25 2.54 -13.43
CA PRO A 228 14.26 1.99 -14.78
C PRO A 228 13.11 2.56 -15.63
N SER A 229 13.37 2.76 -16.92
CA SER A 229 12.31 3.02 -17.92
C SER A 229 12.53 2.22 -19.20
N PHE A 230 11.44 1.85 -19.88
CA PHE A 230 11.49 1.15 -21.15
C PHE A 230 10.77 1.94 -22.25
N TYR A 231 11.52 2.40 -23.25
CA TYR A 231 10.95 3.12 -24.38
C TYR A 231 11.83 3.00 -25.62
N GLY A 232 11.20 2.78 -26.78
CA GLY A 232 11.90 2.68 -28.06
C GLY A 232 12.76 1.42 -28.20
N GLY A 233 12.37 0.31 -27.55
CA GLY A 233 13.10 -0.95 -27.57
C GLY A 233 14.38 -0.96 -26.73
N LYS A 234 14.57 0.06 -25.89
CA LYS A 234 15.73 0.19 -25.00
C LYS A 234 15.29 0.45 -23.57
N TRP A 235 16.09 -0.07 -22.66
CA TRP A 235 16.02 0.25 -21.24
C TRP A 235 16.91 1.42 -20.90
N ARG A 236 16.50 2.20 -19.90
CA ARG A 236 17.29 3.29 -19.32
C ARG A 236 17.30 3.17 -17.80
N LEU A 237 18.40 3.60 -17.19
CA LEU A 237 18.47 3.85 -15.75
C LEU A 237 18.59 5.34 -15.52
N HIS A 238 17.65 5.87 -14.76
CA HIS A 238 17.58 7.29 -14.38
C HIS A 238 18.08 7.49 -12.96
N GLY A 239 18.73 8.62 -12.68
CA GLY A 239 19.13 8.94 -11.31
C GLY A 239 19.43 10.42 -11.08
N GLY A 240 19.47 10.79 -9.80
CA GLY A 240 19.75 12.13 -9.32
C GLY A 240 18.59 13.12 -9.50
N PRO A 241 18.75 14.37 -9.04
CA PRO A 241 17.65 15.35 -8.95
C PRO A 241 16.98 15.69 -10.27
N ASP A 242 17.73 15.63 -11.38
CA ASP A 242 17.22 15.93 -12.73
C ASP A 242 16.75 14.66 -13.48
N ALA A 243 16.65 13.51 -12.81
CA ALA A 243 16.30 12.22 -13.40
C ALA A 243 17.12 11.86 -14.66
N LYS A 244 18.43 12.18 -14.67
CA LYS A 244 19.31 12.00 -15.82
C LYS A 244 19.42 10.54 -16.21
N VAL A 245 19.46 10.27 -17.51
CA VAL A 245 19.81 8.95 -18.05
C VAL A 245 21.28 8.68 -17.75
N LEU A 246 21.54 7.78 -16.81
CA LEU A 246 22.88 7.34 -16.42
C LEU A 246 23.36 6.16 -17.29
N TRP A 247 22.42 5.42 -17.87
CA TRP A 247 22.70 4.33 -18.81
C TRP A 247 21.51 4.11 -19.74
N GLU A 248 21.79 3.72 -21.00
CA GLU A 248 20.80 3.30 -21.99
C GLU A 248 21.33 2.09 -22.77
N GLY A 249 20.49 1.07 -22.96
CA GLY A 249 20.87 -0.10 -23.76
C GLY A 249 19.77 -1.14 -23.94
N VAL A 250 20.15 -2.24 -24.58
CA VAL A 250 19.32 -3.46 -24.72
C VAL A 250 19.90 -4.51 -23.78
N ILE A 251 19.03 -5.27 -23.10
CA ILE A 251 19.42 -6.23 -22.07
C ILE A 251 18.91 -7.64 -22.33
#